data_AF-M3E224-F1
#
_entry.id   AF-M3E224-F1
#
_cell.length_a   1.000
_cell.length_b   1.000
_cell.length_c   1.000
_cell.angle_alpha   90.00
_cell.angle_beta   90.00
_cell.angle_gamma   90.00
#
_symmetry.space_group_name_H-M   'P 1'
#
loop_
_entity.id
_entity.type
_entity.pdbx_description
1 polymer ?
#
loop_
_entity_poly.entity_id
_entity_poly.type
_entity_poly.pdbx_seq_one_letter_code
_entity_poly.pdbx_strand_id
1 'polypeptide(L)'
;MKRIKIVTVITLFLISLTGCKKSKEELEKEEEKKKLEVVNSSINMVYGIFINNLVFLLDENAESMKEEPACFEFRPKEGRASVKFYKHPEVYNLEVKTKNELEYILIYQAKQANLKLNLKGQLPGRVSGVIDVLSAELRLFDLPNKKKSAAINDIDIAYDGQGDSNSDSHHGRFNSISECEEGYVKNDELNESLREQKSTCEGPGC
;
A
#
# COMPACT_ATOMS: atom_id res chain seq x y z
N MET A 1 0.75 -63.65 -27.02
CA MET A 1 1.26 -62.55 -26.16
C MET A 1 0.74 -61.19 -26.65
N LYS A 2 -0.43 -60.72 -26.18
CA LYS A 2 -0.96 -59.36 -26.47
C LYS A 2 -1.91 -58.88 -25.34
N ARG A 3 -1.49 -58.97 -24.07
CA ARG A 3 -2.29 -58.45 -22.93
C ARG A 3 -1.51 -57.56 -21.95
N ILE A 4 -0.21 -57.37 -22.16
CA ILE A 4 0.67 -56.65 -21.21
C ILE A 4 0.73 -55.13 -21.49
N LYS A 5 0.31 -54.65 -22.66
CA LYS A 5 0.47 -53.22 -23.03
C LYS A 5 -0.69 -52.30 -22.64
N ILE A 6 -1.88 -52.82 -22.32
CA ILE A 6 -3.06 -52.00 -22.02
C ILE A 6 -3.14 -51.67 -20.52
N VAL A 7 -2.70 -52.57 -19.64
CA VAL A 7 -2.79 -52.37 -18.18
C VAL A 7 -1.88 -51.23 -17.72
N THR A 8 -0.66 -51.12 -18.25
CA THR A 8 0.33 -50.10 -17.84
C THR A 8 -0.11 -48.67 -18.19
N VAL A 9 -0.85 -48.48 -19.29
CA VAL A 9 -1.36 -47.16 -19.69
C VAL A 9 -2.50 -46.70 -18.79
N ILE A 10 -3.33 -47.62 -18.31
CA ILE A 10 -4.44 -47.33 -17.39
C ILE A 10 -3.91 -47.00 -15.98
N THR A 11 -2.84 -47.67 -15.53
CA THR A 11 -2.23 -47.36 -14.21
C THR A 11 -1.57 -45.98 -14.19
N LEU A 12 -0.92 -45.55 -15.28
CA LEU A 12 -0.35 -44.21 -15.41
C LEU A 12 -1.42 -43.11 -15.50
N PHE A 13 -2.56 -43.37 -16.15
CA PHE A 13 -3.69 -42.44 -16.19
C PHE A 13 -4.38 -42.27 -14.83
N LEU A 14 -4.46 -43.34 -14.03
CA LEU A 14 -5.02 -43.28 -12.67
C LEU A 14 -4.14 -42.50 -11.69
N ILE A 15 -2.81 -42.52 -11.86
CA ILE A 15 -1.87 -41.71 -11.04
C ILE A 15 -1.96 -40.21 -11.41
N SER A 16 -2.35 -39.87 -12.64
CA SER A 16 -2.62 -38.46 -13.01
C SER A 16 -3.99 -37.92 -12.56
N LEU A 17 -4.90 -38.80 -12.16
CA LEU A 17 -6.25 -38.45 -11.68
C LEU A 17 -6.32 -38.32 -10.15
N THR A 18 -5.28 -38.72 -9.43
CA THR A 18 -5.05 -38.30 -8.03
C THR A 18 -4.41 -36.92 -8.02
N GLY A 19 -5.06 -35.93 -8.66
CA GLY A 19 -4.80 -34.54 -8.32
C GLY A 19 -5.19 -34.37 -6.87
N CYS A 20 -4.21 -34.38 -5.96
CA CYS A 20 -4.43 -34.15 -4.55
C CYS A 20 -5.07 -32.76 -4.44
N LYS A 21 -6.40 -32.73 -4.24
CA LYS A 21 -7.15 -31.48 -4.11
C LYS A 21 -6.62 -30.83 -2.83
N LYS A 22 -5.85 -29.76 -2.98
CA LYS A 22 -5.28 -29.04 -1.85
C LYS A 22 -6.38 -28.74 -0.84
N SER A 23 -6.05 -28.92 0.43
CA SER A 23 -6.96 -28.55 1.51
C SER A 23 -7.20 -27.04 1.48
N LYS A 24 -8.30 -26.60 2.09
CA LYS A 24 -8.58 -25.17 2.25
C LYS A 24 -7.44 -24.44 2.97
N GLU A 25 -6.86 -25.08 3.98
CA GLU A 25 -5.73 -24.54 4.74
C GLU A 25 -4.46 -24.37 3.88
N GLU A 26 -4.16 -25.33 3.01
CA GLU A 26 -3.02 -25.22 2.09
C GLU A 26 -3.21 -24.09 1.08
N LEU A 27 -4.44 -23.91 0.59
CA LEU A 27 -4.76 -22.82 -0.33
C LEU A 27 -4.63 -21.44 0.35
N GLU A 28 -5.12 -21.31 1.58
CA GLU A 28 -5.00 -20.07 2.37
C GLU A 28 -3.54 -19.72 2.67
N LYS A 29 -2.72 -20.70 3.05
CA LYS A 29 -1.27 -20.50 3.27
C LYS A 29 -0.54 -20.10 1.99
N GLU A 30 -0.90 -20.67 0.84
CA GLU A 30 -0.31 -20.28 -0.44
C GLU A 30 -0.73 -18.87 -0.86
N GLU A 31 -1.98 -18.48 -0.61
CA GLU A 31 -2.45 -17.12 -0.88
C GLU A 31 -1.75 -16.11 0.01
N GLU A 32 -1.64 -16.38 1.31
CA GLU A 32 -0.92 -15.54 2.26
C GLU A 32 0.54 -15.36 1.84
N LYS A 33 1.23 -16.46 1.50
CA LYS A 33 2.61 -16.40 1.01
C LYS A 33 2.75 -15.51 -0.23
N LYS A 34 1.84 -15.63 -1.20
CA LYS A 34 1.85 -14.78 -2.40
C LYS A 34 1.62 -13.31 -2.07
N LYS A 35 0.71 -13.00 -1.14
CA LYS A 35 0.49 -11.62 -0.68
C LYS A 35 1.76 -11.06 -0.07
N LEU A 36 2.45 -11.82 0.79
CA LEU A 36 3.72 -11.40 1.40
C LEU A 36 4.83 -11.19 0.36
N GLU A 37 4.92 -12.08 -0.65
CA GLU A 37 5.87 -11.91 -1.76
C GLU A 37 5.62 -10.61 -2.53
N VAL A 38 4.36 -10.29 -2.83
CA VAL A 38 3.96 -9.07 -3.52
C VAL A 38 4.19 -7.82 -2.67
N VAL A 39 3.89 -7.87 -1.37
CA VAL A 39 4.25 -6.78 -0.44
C VAL A 39 5.74 -6.54 -0.50
N ASN A 40 6.54 -7.60 -0.33
CA ASN A 40 7.99 -7.47 -0.36
C ASN A 40 8.49 -6.89 -1.69
N SER A 41 7.93 -7.27 -2.85
CA SER A 41 8.36 -6.69 -4.14
C SER A 41 7.94 -5.24 -4.34
N SER A 42 6.79 -4.83 -3.81
CA SER A 42 6.08 -3.62 -4.26
C SER A 42 5.95 -2.52 -3.20
N ILE A 43 6.42 -2.75 -1.96
CA ILE A 43 6.31 -1.79 -0.84
C ILE A 43 7.30 -0.62 -0.91
N ASN A 44 8.38 -0.74 -1.69
CA ASN A 44 9.37 0.34 -1.88
C ASN A 44 8.80 1.41 -2.81
N MET A 45 8.09 2.40 -2.28
CA MET A 45 7.40 3.42 -3.08
C MET A 45 7.23 4.73 -2.31
N VAL A 46 6.76 5.77 -2.99
CA VAL A 46 6.20 6.96 -2.34
C VAL A 46 4.68 6.85 -2.31
N TYR A 47 4.10 7.07 -1.14
CA TYR A 47 2.67 7.00 -0.90
C TYR A 47 2.10 8.37 -0.53
N GLY A 48 0.98 8.74 -1.16
CA GLY A 48 0.18 9.88 -0.73
C GLY A 48 -0.62 9.55 0.54
N ILE A 49 -0.46 10.37 1.58
CA ILE A 49 -1.09 10.19 2.89
C ILE A 49 -1.98 11.39 3.20
N PHE A 50 -3.24 11.12 3.55
CA PHE A 50 -4.25 12.14 3.85
C PHE A 50 -4.56 12.28 5.35
N ILE A 51 -4.30 11.23 6.14
CA ILE A 51 -4.41 11.26 7.60
C ILE A 51 -3.01 10.95 8.14
N ASN A 52 -2.32 11.96 8.64
CA ASN A 52 -0.90 11.81 8.96
C ASN A 52 -0.64 11.68 10.46
N ASN A 53 -0.87 10.50 11.01
CA ASN A 53 -0.47 10.22 12.40
C ASN A 53 1.05 9.95 12.55
N LEU A 54 1.86 10.00 11.47
CA LEU A 54 3.34 9.98 11.58
C LEU A 54 3.87 11.21 12.32
N VAL A 55 3.11 12.32 12.33
CA VAL A 55 3.46 13.54 13.08
C VAL A 55 3.82 13.26 14.54
N PHE A 56 3.19 12.27 15.18
CA PHE A 56 3.46 11.93 16.58
C PHE A 56 4.82 11.25 16.82
N LEU A 57 5.47 10.79 15.76
CA LEU A 57 6.84 10.26 15.81
C LEU A 57 7.88 11.36 15.54
N LEU A 58 7.49 12.44 14.86
CA LEU A 58 8.37 13.50 14.38
C LEU A 58 8.62 14.55 15.48
N ASP A 59 8.72 15.83 15.12
CA ASP A 59 8.91 16.96 16.03
C ASP A 59 7.68 17.88 16.13
N GLU A 60 7.78 18.91 16.97
CA GLU A 60 6.69 19.84 17.28
C GLU A 60 6.19 20.59 16.03
N ASN A 61 7.08 20.85 15.06
CA ASN A 61 6.68 21.47 13.80
C ASN A 61 5.77 20.53 13.02
N ALA A 62 6.14 19.23 12.94
CA ALA A 62 5.31 18.22 12.31
C ALA A 62 3.95 18.05 12.99
N GLU A 63 3.88 18.10 14.33
CA GLU A 63 2.61 17.99 15.06
C GLU A 63 1.59 19.08 14.65
N SER A 64 2.05 20.27 14.28
CA SER A 64 1.18 21.34 13.78
C SER A 64 0.58 21.07 12.40
N MET A 65 1.14 20.13 11.64
CA MET A 65 0.76 19.79 10.25
C MET A 65 -0.06 18.49 10.17
N LYS A 66 -0.70 18.08 11.26
CA LYS A 66 -1.48 16.82 11.34
C LYS A 66 -2.59 16.68 10.29
N GLU A 67 -3.19 17.79 9.89
CA GLU A 67 -4.29 17.83 8.92
C GLU A 67 -3.78 18.04 7.47
N GLU A 68 -2.47 18.26 7.29
CA GLU A 68 -1.88 18.47 5.96
C GLU A 68 -1.59 17.11 5.29
N PRO A 69 -1.90 16.97 3.98
CA PRO A 69 -1.45 15.84 3.21
C PRO A 69 0.08 15.70 3.23
N ALA A 70 0.57 14.49 3.09
CA ALA A 70 2.01 14.23 3.07
C ALA A 70 2.38 13.13 2.09
N CYS A 71 3.55 13.28 1.50
CA CYS A 71 4.22 12.24 0.73
C CYS A 71 5.12 11.43 1.66
N PHE A 72 4.82 10.13 1.78
CA PHE A 72 5.60 9.19 2.56
C PHE A 72 6.41 8.29 1.63
N GLU A 73 7.69 8.59 1.48
CA GLU A 73 8.62 7.66 0.85
C GLU A 73 8.93 6.54 1.84
N PHE A 74 8.55 5.31 1.51
CA PHE A 74 8.82 4.15 2.34
C PHE A 74 9.68 3.16 1.56
N ARG A 75 10.94 3.00 1.98
CA ARG A 75 11.93 2.15 1.32
C ARG A 75 12.56 1.21 2.37
N PRO A 76 11.80 0.30 2.98
CA PRO A 76 12.29 -0.54 4.07
C PRO A 76 13.50 -1.40 3.70
N LYS A 77 13.62 -1.83 2.44
CA LYS A 77 14.81 -2.57 1.96
C LYS A 77 16.09 -1.75 1.95
N GLU A 78 15.96 -0.43 1.85
CA GLU A 78 17.06 0.53 1.90
C GLU A 78 17.27 1.04 3.33
N GLY A 79 16.48 0.57 4.30
CA GLY A 79 16.56 0.98 5.69
C GLY A 79 16.17 2.44 5.93
N ARG A 80 15.40 3.05 5.02
CA ARG A 80 15.05 4.48 5.07
C ARG A 80 13.58 4.75 4.76
N ALA A 81 13.07 5.83 5.30
CA ALA A 81 11.82 6.44 4.92
C ALA A 81 11.91 7.95 5.03
N SER A 82 11.01 8.66 4.38
CA SER A 82 10.95 10.12 4.42
C SER A 82 9.52 10.59 4.42
N VAL A 83 9.21 11.63 5.18
CA VAL A 83 7.91 12.30 5.17
C VAL A 83 8.11 13.74 4.71
N LYS A 84 7.35 14.14 3.70
CA LYS A 84 7.29 15.51 3.20
C LYS A 84 5.85 15.99 3.27
N PHE A 85 5.58 16.98 4.09
CA PHE A 85 4.25 17.59 4.17
C PHE A 85 4.06 18.52 2.99
N TYR A 86 2.92 18.40 2.33
CA TYR A 86 2.59 19.18 1.15
C TYR A 86 2.63 20.68 1.47
N LYS A 87 3.21 21.51 0.58
CA LYS A 87 3.43 22.96 0.77
C LYS A 87 4.40 23.35 1.91
N HIS A 88 5.05 22.39 2.56
CA HIS A 88 6.03 22.67 3.61
C HIS A 88 7.45 22.28 3.17
N PRO A 89 8.48 23.12 3.41
CA PRO A 89 9.82 22.90 2.88
C PRO A 89 10.60 21.76 3.55
N GLU A 90 10.26 21.40 4.79
CA GLU A 90 10.99 20.40 5.56
C GLU A 90 10.77 18.96 5.03
N VAL A 91 11.82 18.15 5.03
CA VAL A 91 11.75 16.71 4.75
C VAL A 91 12.24 15.95 5.97
N TYR A 92 11.34 15.19 6.59
CA TYR A 92 11.64 14.40 7.78
C TYR A 92 12.18 13.05 7.35
N ASN A 93 13.48 12.83 7.51
CA ASN A 93 14.14 11.57 7.17
C ASN A 93 14.14 10.62 8.38
N LEU A 94 13.73 9.37 8.16
CA LEU A 94 13.63 8.32 9.16
C LEU A 94 14.51 7.13 8.78
N GLU A 95 15.04 6.47 9.79
CA GLU A 95 15.58 5.12 9.63
C GLU A 95 14.44 4.09 9.74
N VAL A 96 14.58 2.99 9.00
CA VAL A 96 13.64 1.87 9.01
C VAL A 96 14.37 0.59 9.36
N LYS A 97 13.88 -0.12 10.38
CA LYS A 97 14.33 -1.48 10.70
C LYS A 97 13.22 -2.47 10.43
N THR A 98 13.47 -3.44 9.55
CA THR A 98 12.52 -4.51 9.26
C THR A 98 12.51 -5.54 10.39
N LYS A 99 11.33 -5.85 10.94
CA LYS A 99 11.13 -7.00 11.84
C LYS A 99 10.70 -8.24 11.06
N ASN A 100 9.75 -8.06 10.14
CA ASN A 100 9.26 -9.05 9.19
C ASN A 100 8.61 -8.32 8.00
N GLU A 101 7.99 -9.06 7.08
CA GLU A 101 7.39 -8.55 5.85
C GLU A 101 6.29 -7.50 6.06
N LEU A 102 5.64 -7.50 7.23
CA LEU A 102 4.52 -6.61 7.57
C LEU A 102 4.77 -5.71 8.78
N GLU A 103 5.91 -5.85 9.45
CA GLU A 103 6.23 -5.11 10.67
C GLU A 103 7.62 -4.47 10.61
N TYR A 104 7.66 -3.17 10.91
CA TYR A 104 8.83 -2.33 10.79
C TYR A 104 8.96 -1.45 12.05
N ILE A 105 10.16 -0.97 12.32
CA ILE A 105 10.42 0.08 13.31
C ILE A 105 10.81 1.33 12.53
N LEU A 106 10.06 2.41 12.72
CA LEU A 106 10.40 3.73 12.22
C LEU A 106 11.15 4.47 13.33
N ILE A 107 12.26 5.10 12.98
CA ILE A 107 13.11 5.82 13.93
C ILE A 107 13.36 7.21 13.39
N TYR A 108 13.03 8.22 14.21
CA TYR A 108 13.32 9.62 13.93
C TYR A 108 14.06 10.19 15.13
N GLN A 109 15.31 10.61 14.92
CA GLN A 109 16.20 11.04 16.00
C GLN A 109 16.26 9.97 17.13
N ALA A 110 15.92 10.33 18.37
CA ALA A 110 15.86 9.40 19.51
C ALA A 110 14.48 8.75 19.72
N LYS A 111 13.49 9.03 18.87
CA LYS A 111 12.13 8.50 18.96
C LYS A 111 11.96 7.29 18.04
N GLN A 112 11.13 6.33 18.47
CA GLN A 112 10.80 5.15 17.68
C GLN A 112 9.30 4.84 17.73
N ALA A 113 8.78 4.23 16.68
CA ALA A 113 7.44 3.65 16.65
C ALA A 113 7.43 2.36 15.83
N ASN A 114 6.56 1.42 16.23
CA ASN A 114 6.35 0.20 15.47
C ASN A 114 5.29 0.46 14.39
N LEU A 115 5.64 0.25 13.13
CA LEU A 115 4.72 0.30 12.00
C LEU A 115 4.28 -1.12 11.64
N LYS A 116 2.97 -1.36 11.58
CA LYS A 116 2.37 -2.61 11.13
C LYS A 116 1.47 -2.36 9.92
N LEU A 117 1.61 -3.22 8.92
CA LEU A 117 0.77 -3.27 7.72
C LEU A 117 -0.30 -4.34 7.92
N ASN A 118 -1.56 -3.94 8.06
CA ASN A 118 -2.67 -4.89 8.07
C ASN A 118 -3.20 -5.04 6.65
N LEU A 119 -2.87 -6.17 6.00
CA LEU A 119 -3.31 -6.44 4.63
C LEU A 119 -4.83 -6.55 4.54
N LYS A 120 -5.39 -5.93 3.50
CA LYS A 120 -6.81 -5.95 3.15
C LYS A 120 -6.96 -6.30 1.67
N GLY A 121 -8.11 -6.87 1.31
CA GLY A 121 -8.42 -7.21 -0.07
C GLY A 121 -7.69 -8.45 -0.60
N GLN A 122 -7.58 -8.52 -1.92
CA GLN A 122 -7.10 -9.69 -2.65
C GLN A 122 -6.05 -9.28 -3.67
N LEU A 123 -5.21 -10.23 -4.08
CA LEU A 123 -4.28 -10.00 -5.18
C LEU A 123 -5.09 -9.74 -6.46
N PRO A 124 -4.62 -8.83 -7.35
CA PRO A 124 -5.31 -8.57 -8.61
C PRO A 124 -5.46 -9.87 -9.42
N GLY A 125 -6.71 -10.31 -9.57
CA GLY A 125 -7.08 -11.47 -10.36
C GLY A 125 -7.52 -11.09 -11.76
N ARG A 126 -7.38 -12.01 -12.73
CA ARG A 126 -7.99 -11.86 -14.06
C ARG A 126 -9.48 -12.24 -14.05
N VAL A 127 -10.25 -11.69 -13.11
CA VAL A 127 -11.70 -11.88 -13.08
C VAL A 127 -12.34 -10.64 -13.69
N SER A 128 -12.92 -10.80 -14.87
CA SER A 128 -13.57 -9.70 -15.59
C SER A 128 -14.65 -9.03 -14.74
N GLY A 129 -14.53 -7.72 -14.53
CA GLY A 129 -15.53 -6.91 -13.82
C GLY A 129 -15.31 -6.77 -12.30
N VAL A 130 -14.24 -7.33 -11.74
CA VAL A 130 -13.84 -7.13 -10.33
C VAL A 130 -12.48 -6.42 -10.31
N ILE A 131 -12.43 -5.24 -9.69
CA ILE A 131 -11.15 -4.56 -9.42
C ILE A 131 -10.65 -5.09 -8.08
N ASP A 132 -9.83 -6.13 -8.13
CA ASP A 132 -9.16 -6.66 -6.95
C ASP A 132 -7.92 -5.81 -6.65
N VAL A 133 -7.90 -5.22 -5.46
CA VAL A 133 -6.77 -4.44 -4.95
C VAL A 133 -6.28 -5.08 -3.66
N LEU A 134 -4.97 -5.32 -3.60
CA LEU A 134 -4.29 -5.62 -2.35
C LEU A 134 -3.87 -4.31 -1.73
N SER A 135 -4.45 -3.97 -0.58
CA SER A 135 -4.12 -2.77 0.17
C SER A 135 -3.58 -3.11 1.56
N ALA A 136 -3.02 -2.13 2.25
CA ALA A 136 -2.57 -2.25 3.62
C ALA A 136 -2.97 -1.04 4.45
N GLU A 137 -3.63 -1.28 5.59
CA GLU A 137 -3.78 -0.25 6.62
C GLU A 137 -2.47 -0.08 7.36
N LEU A 138 -1.92 1.13 7.36
CA LEU A 138 -0.72 1.46 8.10
C LEU A 138 -1.11 1.87 9.53
N ARG A 139 -0.57 1.16 10.52
CA ARG A 139 -0.78 1.47 11.94
C ARG A 139 0.51 1.63 12.69
N LEU A 140 0.60 2.71 13.45
CA LEU A 140 1.67 2.98 14.41
C LEU A 140 1.29 2.48 15.80
N PHE A 141 2.27 1.90 16.48
CA PHE A 141 2.22 1.43 17.85
C PHE A 141 3.43 1.96 18.63
N ASP A 142 3.34 1.93 19.96
CA ASP A 142 4.40 2.32 20.88
C ASP A 142 4.96 3.74 20.64
N LEU A 143 4.06 4.67 20.30
CA LEU A 143 4.39 6.08 20.08
C LEU A 143 4.84 6.74 21.39
N PRO A 144 5.89 7.60 21.38
CA PRO A 144 6.41 8.25 22.59
C PRO A 144 5.36 9.03 23.38
N ASN A 145 4.46 9.72 22.68
CA ASN A 145 3.48 10.63 23.26
C ASN A 145 2.03 10.08 23.22
N LYS A 146 1.83 8.81 22.82
CA LYS A 146 0.49 8.20 22.71
C LYS A 146 0.47 6.74 23.17
N LYS A 147 -0.43 6.45 24.12
CA LYS A 147 -0.68 5.09 24.63
C LYS A 147 -1.52 4.20 23.70
N LYS A 148 -2.17 4.78 22.69
CA LYS A 148 -3.04 4.06 21.74
C LYS A 148 -2.39 4.01 20.37
N SER A 149 -2.70 2.96 19.61
CA SER A 149 -2.31 2.88 18.21
C SER A 149 -2.90 4.03 17.41
N ALA A 150 -2.18 4.42 16.36
CA ALA A 150 -2.59 5.51 15.48
C ALA A 150 -2.57 5.02 14.03
N ALA A 151 -3.73 5.05 13.36
CA ALA A 151 -3.83 4.71 11.94
C ALA A 151 -3.26 5.87 11.11
N ILE A 152 -2.51 5.57 10.05
CA ILE A 152 -2.04 6.58 9.10
C ILE A 152 -3.07 6.65 7.97
N ASN A 153 -2.92 5.89 6.88
CA ASN A 153 -4.02 5.61 5.96
C ASN A 153 -3.95 4.15 5.45
N ASP A 154 -4.88 3.81 4.57
CA ASP A 154 -4.76 2.62 3.72
C ASP A 154 -3.96 2.98 2.45
N ILE A 155 -2.94 2.18 2.14
CA ILE A 155 -2.17 2.27 0.89
C ILE A 155 -2.49 1.11 -0.04
N ASP A 156 -2.45 1.35 -1.34
CA ASP A 156 -2.58 0.29 -2.33
C ASP A 156 -1.20 -0.33 -2.62
N ILE A 157 -1.09 -1.65 -2.41
CA ILE A 157 0.15 -2.42 -2.57
C ILE A 157 0.24 -3.06 -3.95
N ALA A 158 -0.87 -3.55 -4.50
CA ALA A 158 -0.93 -4.11 -5.85
C ALA A 158 -2.35 -4.06 -6.41
N TYR A 159 -2.46 -3.79 -7.70
CA TYR A 159 -3.71 -3.70 -8.46
C TYR A 159 -3.41 -3.93 -9.95
N ASP A 160 -4.44 -4.10 -10.77
CA ASP A 160 -4.26 -4.27 -12.22
C ASP A 160 -3.74 -2.97 -12.87
N GLY A 161 -2.64 -3.06 -13.62
CA GLY A 161 -1.94 -1.88 -14.13
C GLY A 161 -0.91 -1.28 -13.16
N GLN A 162 -0.55 -1.95 -12.06
CA GLN A 162 0.59 -1.56 -11.23
C GLN A 162 1.85 -1.34 -12.08
N GLY A 163 2.53 -0.20 -11.87
CA GLY A 163 3.67 0.23 -12.67
C GLY A 163 3.29 1.12 -13.87
N ASP A 164 2.00 1.29 -14.16
CA ASP A 164 1.50 2.34 -15.04
C ASP A 164 1.43 3.66 -14.27
N SER A 165 2.17 4.67 -14.72
CA SER A 165 2.30 5.95 -14.01
C SER A 165 0.96 6.67 -13.80
N ASN A 166 0.01 6.55 -14.74
CA ASN A 166 -1.28 7.20 -14.61
C ASN A 166 -2.11 6.47 -13.55
N SER A 167 -2.16 5.15 -13.62
CA SER A 167 -2.90 4.32 -12.65
C SER A 167 -2.30 4.45 -11.24
N ASP A 168 -0.96 4.44 -11.13
CA ASP A 168 -0.25 4.60 -9.86
C ASP A 168 -0.63 5.92 -9.17
N SER A 169 -0.72 7.01 -9.94
CA SER A 169 -1.15 8.31 -9.40
C SER A 169 -2.57 8.28 -8.84
N HIS A 170 -3.52 7.58 -9.48
CA HIS A 170 -4.89 7.42 -8.98
C HIS A 170 -4.95 6.59 -7.69
N HIS A 171 -4.03 5.64 -7.55
CA HIS A 171 -3.89 4.78 -6.36
C HIS A 171 -2.94 5.38 -5.31
N GLY A 172 -2.55 6.65 -5.46
CA GLY A 172 -1.72 7.38 -4.50
C GLY A 172 -0.29 6.83 -4.36
N ARG A 173 0.23 6.19 -5.41
CA ARG A 173 1.61 5.68 -5.49
C ARG A 173 2.41 6.51 -6.47
N PHE A 174 3.65 6.81 -6.10
CA PHE A 174 4.53 7.67 -6.90
C PHE A 174 5.96 7.15 -6.84
N ASN A 175 6.76 7.46 -7.87
CA ASN A 175 8.17 7.04 -7.90
C ASN A 175 9.05 7.95 -7.05
N SER A 176 8.62 9.20 -6.85
CA SER A 176 9.36 10.22 -6.09
C SER A 176 8.44 11.12 -5.27
N ILE A 177 9.02 11.83 -4.29
CA ILE A 177 8.30 12.84 -3.50
C ILE A 177 7.80 13.97 -4.41
N SER A 178 8.60 14.41 -5.39
CA SER A 178 8.21 15.45 -6.35
C SER A 178 6.95 15.07 -7.13
N GLU A 179 6.89 13.84 -7.65
CA GLU A 179 5.71 13.34 -8.37
C GLU A 179 4.46 13.30 -7.47
N CYS A 180 4.64 12.93 -6.20
CA CYS A 180 3.56 12.93 -5.22
C CYS A 180 3.06 14.36 -4.92
N GLU A 181 3.96 15.33 -4.75
CA GLU A 181 3.61 16.73 -4.56
C GLU A 181 2.88 17.31 -5.79
N GLU A 182 3.34 17.01 -7.00
CA GLU A 182 2.65 17.35 -8.24
C GLU A 182 1.24 16.74 -8.32
N GLY A 183 1.07 15.52 -7.81
CA GLY A 183 -0.23 14.87 -7.67
C GLY A 183 -1.18 15.67 -6.79
N TYR A 184 -0.70 16.22 -5.67
CA TYR A 184 -1.50 17.10 -4.81
C TYR A 184 -1.82 18.45 -5.46
N VAL A 185 -0.87 19.05 -6.17
CA VAL A 185 -1.11 20.31 -6.91
C VAL A 185 -2.25 20.14 -7.92
N LYS A 186 -2.21 19.08 -8.73
CA LYS A 186 -3.27 18.80 -9.72
C LYS A 186 -4.64 18.62 -9.07
N ASN A 187 -4.69 17.97 -7.90
CA ASN A 187 -5.93 17.80 -7.15
C ASN A 187 -6.45 19.13 -6.59
N ASP A 188 -5.58 20.00 -6.09
CA ASP A 188 -5.95 21.36 -5.65
C ASP A 188 -6.53 22.17 -6.80
N GLU A 189 -5.84 22.22 -7.94
CA GLU A 189 -6.27 22.96 -9.15
C GLU A 189 -7.62 22.47 -9.69
N LEU A 190 -7.83 21.14 -9.71
CA LEU A 190 -9.11 20.55 -10.10
C LEU A 190 -10.22 20.94 -9.12
N ASN A 191 -9.95 20.89 -7.82
CA ASN A 191 -10.93 21.26 -6.79
C ASN A 191 -11.29 22.75 -6.86
N GLU A 192 -10.32 23.63 -7.14
CA GLU A 192 -10.54 25.06 -7.37
C GLU A 192 -11.42 25.27 -8.61
N SER A 193 -11.07 24.64 -9.74
CA SER A 193 -11.85 24.71 -10.98
C SER A 193 -13.31 24.25 -10.79
N LEU A 194 -13.53 23.17 -10.03
CA LEU A 194 -14.88 22.67 -9.72
C LEU A 194 -15.67 23.61 -8.80
N ARG A 195 -15.00 24.31 -7.87
CA ARG A 195 -15.63 25.33 -7.01
C ARG A 195 -16.05 26.54 -7.82
N GLU A 196 -15.22 27.01 -8.73
CA GLU A 196 -15.55 28.12 -9.64
C GLU A 196 -16.76 27.77 -10.52
N GLN A 197 -16.79 26.56 -11.10
CA GLN A 197 -17.94 26.10 -11.88
C GLN A 197 -19.24 26.07 -11.06
N LYS A 198 -19.21 25.56 -9.82
CA LYS A 198 -20.38 25.56 -8.94
C LYS A 198 -20.84 26.97 -8.57
N SER A 199 -19.91 27.90 -8.34
CA SER A 199 -20.20 29.31 -8.09
C SER A 199 -20.88 30.00 -9.29
N THR A 200 -20.57 29.58 -10.52
CA THR A 200 -21.21 30.15 -11.73
C THR A 200 -22.64 29.63 -12.01
N CYS A 201 -23.13 28.64 -11.25
CA CYS A 201 -24.48 28.09 -11.38
C CYS A 201 -25.51 28.66 -10.38
N GLU A 202 -25.19 29.72 -9.64
CA GLU A 202 -26.11 30.35 -8.67
C GLU A 202 -26.88 31.56 -9.25
N GLY A 203 -27.55 31.36 -10.40
CA GLY A 203 -28.44 32.35 -11.02
C GLY A 203 -29.88 31.83 -11.20
N PRO A 204 -30.90 32.70 -11.34
CA PRO A 204 -32.29 32.29 -11.50
C PRO A 204 -32.48 31.70 -12.91
N GLY A 205 -32.19 30.40 -13.04
CA GLY A 205 -32.16 29.70 -14.33
C GLY A 205 -31.43 28.35 -14.31
N CYS A 206 -30.77 27.98 -13.21
CA CYS A 206 -30.43 26.58 -12.90
C CYS A 206 -31.58 25.86 -12.18
#